data_AF-A0A2N2LUI2-F1
#
_entry.id   AF-A0A2N2LUI2-F1
#
_cell.length_a   1.000
_cell.length_b   1.000
_cell.length_c   1.000
_cell.angle_alpha   90.00
_cell.angle_beta   90.00
_cell.angle_gamma   90.00
#
_symmetry.space_group_name_H-M   'P 1'
#
loop_
_entity.id
_entity.type
_entity.pdbx_description
1 polymer ?
#
loop_
_entity_poly.entity_id
_entity_poly.type
_entity_poly.pdbx_seq_one_letter_code
_entity_poly.pdbx_strand_id
1 'polypeptide(L)' 'MDKKPKSKIAKNEQASPQIPEIVSQAAATYSVDPHKLLKWKVYSGGKVVLIAANGMKFVYEELEHDSQPQ' A
#
# COMPACT_ATOMS: atom_id res chain seq x y z
N MET A 1 -21.24 -35.99 -23.43
CA MET A 1 -21.26 -34.78 -24.29
C MET A 1 -21.34 -33.57 -23.38
N ASP A 2 -20.19 -33.23 -22.85
CA ASP A 2 -19.96 -32.34 -21.73
C ASP A 2 -20.02 -30.88 -22.21
N LYS A 3 -21.21 -30.30 -22.16
CA LYS A 3 -21.40 -28.86 -22.42
C LYS A 3 -21.05 -28.10 -21.14
N LYS A 4 -19.74 -27.93 -20.89
CA LYS A 4 -19.17 -26.99 -19.91
C LYS A 4 -19.82 -25.61 -20.11
N PRO A 5 -20.37 -24.96 -19.07
CA PRO A 5 -20.92 -23.62 -19.20
C PRO A 5 -19.79 -22.64 -19.52
N LYS A 6 -20.03 -21.79 -20.52
CA LYS A 6 -19.16 -20.65 -20.87
C LYS A 6 -18.95 -19.81 -19.62
N SER A 7 -17.75 -19.93 -19.02
CA SER A 7 -17.27 -19.00 -18.01
C SER A 7 -17.37 -17.60 -18.60
N LYS A 8 -18.36 -16.84 -18.11
CA LYS A 8 -18.38 -15.39 -18.27
C LYS A 8 -17.13 -14.91 -17.55
N ILE A 9 -16.10 -14.62 -18.34
CA ILE A 9 -14.86 -14.02 -17.86
C ILE A 9 -15.32 -12.77 -17.13
N ALA A 10 -15.14 -12.79 -15.82
CA ALA A 10 -15.56 -11.72 -14.94
C ALA A 10 -15.00 -10.43 -15.51
N LYS A 11 -15.92 -9.48 -15.63
CA LYS A 11 -15.69 -8.08 -15.93
C LYS A 11 -14.36 -7.69 -15.29
N ASN A 12 -13.47 -7.16 -16.11
CA ASN A 12 -12.27 -6.42 -15.74
C ASN A 12 -12.67 -5.36 -14.69
N GLU A 13 -12.82 -5.79 -13.43
CA GLU A 13 -12.83 -4.92 -12.27
C GLU A 13 -11.47 -4.27 -12.36
N GLN A 14 -11.50 -3.01 -12.78
CA GLN A 14 -10.46 -2.05 -12.48
C GLN A 14 -10.06 -2.34 -11.04
N ALA A 15 -8.99 -3.09 -10.85
CA ALA A 15 -8.38 -3.28 -9.56
C ALA A 15 -7.91 -1.88 -9.21
N SER A 16 -8.80 -1.11 -8.57
CA SER A 16 -8.46 0.13 -7.90
C SER A 16 -7.17 -0.18 -7.19
N PRO A 17 -6.05 0.48 -7.52
CA PRO A 17 -4.73 0.03 -7.11
C PRO A 17 -4.78 -0.15 -5.61
N GLN A 18 -4.85 -1.41 -5.17
CA GLN A 18 -5.11 -1.71 -3.77
C GLN A 18 -3.88 -1.20 -3.04
N ILE A 19 -4.10 -0.19 -2.21
CA ILE A 19 -3.01 0.44 -1.49
C ILE A 19 -2.46 -0.64 -0.55
N PRO A 20 -1.16 -0.97 -0.63
CA PRO A 20 -0.57 -1.99 0.22
C PRO A 20 -0.86 -1.70 1.69
N GLU A 21 -1.10 -2.73 2.49
CA GLU A 21 -1.44 -2.57 3.91
C GLU A 21 -0.42 -1.71 4.65
N ILE A 22 0.88 -1.90 4.39
CA ILE A 22 1.97 -1.10 4.97
C ILE A 22 1.88 0.39 4.62
N VAL A 23 1.39 0.73 3.42
CA VAL A 23 1.18 2.12 2.99
C VAL A 23 -0.01 2.72 3.73
N SER A 24 -1.08 1.94 3.92
CA SER A 24 -2.25 2.34 4.72
C SER A 24 -1.90 2.53 6.20
N GLN A 25 -1.11 1.64 6.79
CA GLN A 25 -0.61 1.76 8.16
C GLN A 25 0.30 2.98 8.34
N ALA A 26 1.24 3.17 7.42
CA ALA A 26 2.10 4.34 7.41
C ALA A 26 1.25 5.63 7.31
N ALA A 27 0.28 5.67 6.40
CA ALA A 27 -0.59 6.82 6.21
C ALA A 27 -1.44 7.10 7.47
N ALA A 28 -2.01 6.05 8.09
CA ALA A 28 -2.75 6.16 9.35
C ALA A 28 -1.87 6.72 10.49
N THR A 29 -0.61 6.28 10.58
CA THR A 29 0.36 6.77 11.58
C THR A 29 0.57 8.29 11.48
N TYR A 30 0.61 8.82 10.26
CA TYR A 30 0.76 10.26 10.02
C TYR A 30 -0.58 11.01 9.88
N SER A 31 -1.72 10.34 10.14
CA SER A 31 -3.06 10.89 9.88
C SER A 31 -3.23 11.45 8.46
N VAL A 32 -2.64 10.75 7.48
CA VAL A 32 -2.73 11.06 6.06
C VAL A 32 -3.70 10.09 5.40
N ASP A 33 -4.54 10.59 4.50
CA ASP A 33 -5.39 9.74 3.65
C ASP A 33 -4.53 9.00 2.62
N PRO A 34 -4.42 7.66 2.67
CA PRO A 34 -3.64 6.90 1.69
C PRO A 34 -4.19 7.10 0.26
N HIS A 35 -5.50 7.29 0.12
CA HIS A 35 -6.17 7.56 -1.16
C HIS A 35 -5.89 8.96 -1.73
N LYS A 36 -5.42 9.90 -0.90
CA LYS A 36 -5.05 11.27 -1.32
C LYS A 36 -3.53 11.43 -1.47
N LEU A 37 -2.77 10.34 -1.36
CA LEU A 37 -1.35 10.38 -1.65
C LEU A 37 -1.13 10.59 -3.15
N LEU A 38 -0.26 11.54 -3.49
CA LEU A 38 0.20 11.74 -4.87
C LEU A 38 1.07 10.58 -5.32
N LYS A 39 1.88 10.05 -4.40
CA LYS A 39 2.81 8.96 -4.68
C LYS A 39 3.18 8.24 -3.39
N TRP A 40 3.41 6.94 -3.47
CA TRP A 40 4.05 6.19 -2.40
C TRP A 40 5.07 5.23 -2.99
N LYS A 41 6.07 4.86 -2.18
CA LYS A 41 7.09 3.88 -2.54
C LYS A 41 7.46 3.06 -1.32
N VAL A 42 7.32 1.75 -1.45
CA VAL A 42 7.75 0.76 -0.46
C VAL A 42 9.14 0.27 -0.87
N TYR A 43 10.07 0.23 0.08
CA TYR A 43 11.42 -0.29 -0.09
C TYR A 43 11.54 -1.64 0.64
N SER A 44 12.36 -2.53 0.09
CA SER A 44 12.71 -3.80 0.73
C SER A 44 13.54 -3.50 1.99
N GLY A 45 12.92 -3.62 3.16
CA GLY A 45 13.50 -3.25 4.46
C GLY A 45 12.57 -2.41 5.35
N GLY A 46 11.24 -2.52 5.20
CA GLY A 46 10.27 -1.84 6.07
C GLY A 46 10.14 -0.32 5.86
N LYS A 47 10.94 0.28 4.97
CA LYS A 47 10.88 1.70 4.67
C LYS A 47 9.79 2.01 3.64
N VAL A 48 8.86 2.89 4.00
CA VAL A 48 7.80 3.39 3.14
C VAL A 48 7.86 4.91 3.06
N VAL A 49 7.91 5.43 1.84
CA VAL A 49 7.86 6.87 1.57
C VAL A 49 6.48 7.21 1.02
N LEU A 50 5.81 8.16 1.64
CA LEU A 50 4.50 8.67 1.25
C LEU A 50 4.64 10.14 0.84
N ILE A 51 4.00 10.54 -0.25
CA ILE A 51 3.91 11.92 -0.73
C ILE A 51 2.44 12.33 -0.72
N ALA A 52 2.06 13.23 0.18
CA ALA A 52 0.69 13.72 0.31
C ALA A 52 0.33 14.78 -0.74
N ALA A 53 -0.97 14.97 -0.98
CA ALA A 53 -1.50 15.99 -1.91
C ALA A 53 -1.06 17.42 -1.60
N ASN A 54 -0.72 17.71 -0.34
CA ASN A 54 -0.20 19.01 0.09
C ASN A 54 1.31 19.20 -0.19
N GLY A 55 1.98 18.23 -0.80
CA GLY A 55 3.42 18.26 -1.06
C GLY A 55 4.30 17.81 0.11
N MET A 56 3.72 17.41 1.24
CA MET A 56 4.47 16.87 2.36
C MET A 56 4.93 15.43 2.07
N LYS A 57 6.17 15.13 2.45
CA LYS A 57 6.78 13.81 2.35
C LYS A 57 6.89 13.20 3.74
N PHE A 58 6.32 12.02 3.91
CA PHE A 58 6.41 11.21 5.11
C PHE A 58 7.26 9.98 4.83
N VAL A 59 8.09 9.60 5.79
CA VAL A 59 8.94 8.42 5.70
C VAL A 59 8.64 7.57 6.91
N TYR A 60 7.89 6.50 6.69
CA TYR A 60 7.66 5.45 7.66
C TYR A 60 8.80 4.46 7.55
N GLU A 61 9.47 4.17 8.65
CA GLU A 61 10.41 3.07 8.75
C GLU A 61 9.85 2.18 9.82
N GLU A 62 9.43 0.96 9.44
CA GLU A 62 9.31 -0.13 10.41
C GLU A 62 10.74 -0.33 10.93
N LEU A 63 11.08 0.38 12.00
CA LEU A 63 12.20 0.02 12.84
C LEU A 63 11.85 -1.39 13.32
N GLU A 64 12.29 -2.42 12.58
CA GLU A 64 12.67 -3.65 13.24
C GLU A 64 13.56 -3.18 14.36
N HIS A 65 13.05 -3.27 15.58
CA HIS A 65 13.77 -2.98 16.79
C HIS A 65 14.99 -3.91 16.72
N ASP A 66 16.08 -3.40 16.16
CA ASP A 66 17.38 -4.00 16.24
C ASP A 66 17.57 -4.25 17.73
N SER A 67 17.67 -5.54 18.04
CA SER A 67 17.75 -6.06 19.38
C SER A 67 18.81 -5.27 20.12
N GLN A 68 18.40 -4.36 21.00
CA GLN A 68 19.32 -3.63 21.87
C GLN A 68 19.93 -4.68 22.82
N PRO A 69 21.19 -5.09 22.66
CA PRO A 69 21.85 -5.80 23.74
C PRO A 69 22.25 -4.72 24.75
N GLN A 70 21.48 -4.60 25.84
CA GLN A 70 22.02 -3.98 27.05
C GLN A 70 23.03 -4.93 27.70
#